data_AF-A0AA39FIN2-F1
#
_entry.id   AF-A0AA39FIN2-F1
#
_cell.length_a   1.000
_cell.length_b   1.000
_cell.length_c   1.000
_cell.angle_alpha   90.00
_cell.angle_beta   90.00
_cell.angle_gamma   90.00
#
_symmetry.space_group_name_H-M   'P 1'
#
loop_
_entity.id
_entity.type
_entity.pdbx_description
1 polymer ?
#
loop_
_entity_poly.entity_id
_entity_poly.type
_entity_poly.pdbx_seq_one_letter_code
_entity_poly.pdbx_strand_id
1 'polypeptide(L)'
;MRLEIVSAADFLVHLLRLQAGQLSERQLEMFKSSITEVLRRRYRDHWFPDKPNRGSGYRCLRINGKMDPVIAQAGANVGLLPTVLHNLFPSELTMWIDPSEVSYRIGENGSICVLYERTEPDPDEMTPRPSSSSSSSSSTYSSSSSSSSISSMSSGLSSSPTSIGISQQQQYESCKDSLIFEHAQFNEQIAAFVSS
;
A
#
# COMPACT_ATOMS: atom_id res chain seq x y z
N MET A 1 -4.49 -3.80 6.81
CA MET A 1 -4.86 -2.40 6.49
C MET A 1 -3.69 -1.53 6.07
N ARG A 2 -2.56 -1.49 6.82
CA ARG A 2 -1.46 -0.55 6.51
C ARG A 2 -0.84 -0.80 5.14
N LEU A 3 -0.50 -2.06 4.83
CA LEU A 3 0.18 -2.40 3.57
C LEU A 3 -0.74 -2.13 2.37
N GLU A 4 -2.01 -2.50 2.50
CA GLU A 4 -3.06 -2.31 1.51
C GLU A 4 -3.26 -0.82 1.18
N ILE A 5 -3.35 0.04 2.20
CA ILE A 5 -3.43 1.49 2.00
C ILE A 5 -2.18 2.04 1.34
N VAL A 6 -0.98 1.60 1.75
CA VAL A 6 0.28 2.08 1.17
C VAL A 6 0.38 1.68 -0.30
N SER A 7 0.07 0.42 -0.63
CA SER A 7 0.03 -0.06 -2.02
C SER A 7 -0.92 0.77 -2.88
N ALA A 8 -2.14 1.00 -2.41
CA ALA A 8 -3.12 1.85 -3.11
C ALA A 8 -2.61 3.28 -3.31
N ALA A 9 -2.05 3.90 -2.26
CA ALA A 9 -1.50 5.26 -2.33
C ALA A 9 -0.33 5.36 -3.32
N ASP A 10 0.56 4.36 -3.32
CA ASP A 10 1.68 4.29 -4.25
C ASP A 10 1.22 4.16 -5.71
N PHE A 11 0.20 3.35 -5.97
CA PHE A 11 -0.35 3.24 -7.31
C PHE A 11 -1.03 4.54 -7.77
N LEU A 12 -1.80 5.21 -6.91
CA LEU A 12 -2.40 6.51 -7.26
C LEU A 12 -1.32 7.55 -7.56
N VAL A 13 -0.24 7.60 -6.78
CA VAL A 13 0.91 8.47 -7.04
C VAL A 13 1.62 8.10 -8.34
N HIS A 14 1.73 6.80 -8.64
CA HIS A 14 2.30 6.33 -9.90
C HIS A 14 1.49 6.83 -11.10
N LEU A 15 0.16 6.72 -11.06
CA LEU A 15 -0.72 7.26 -12.10
C LEU A 15 -0.52 8.78 -12.29
N LEU A 16 -0.45 9.54 -11.20
CA LEU A 16 -0.16 10.98 -11.26
C LEU A 16 1.22 11.29 -11.84
N ARG A 17 2.23 10.46 -11.54
CA ARG A 17 3.60 10.64 -12.04
C ARG A 17 3.70 10.35 -13.54
N LEU A 18 2.87 9.47 -14.09
CA LEU A 18 2.83 9.18 -15.53
C LEU A 18 2.35 10.39 -16.35
N GLN A 19 1.66 11.35 -15.73
CA GLN A 19 1.24 12.59 -16.37
C GLN A 19 2.43 13.55 -16.50
N ALA A 20 2.97 13.64 -17.71
CA ALA A 20 4.23 14.32 -18.01
C ALA A 20 4.31 15.74 -17.40
N GLY A 21 5.11 15.86 -16.33
CA GLY A 21 5.56 17.14 -15.74
C GLY A 21 4.49 17.97 -15.04
N GLN A 22 3.29 17.44 -14.79
CA GLN A 22 2.20 18.24 -14.21
C GLN A 22 2.37 18.47 -12.70
N LEU A 23 3.00 17.54 -11.99
CA LEU A 23 3.23 17.61 -10.54
C LEU A 23 4.70 17.38 -10.20
N SER A 24 5.22 18.15 -9.25
CA SER A 24 6.55 17.95 -8.67
C SER A 24 6.59 16.75 -7.73
N GLU A 25 7.77 16.15 -7.53
CA GLU A 25 7.95 15.04 -6.57
C GLU A 25 7.49 15.41 -5.15
N ARG A 26 7.73 16.66 -4.73
CA ARG A 26 7.23 17.16 -3.44
C ARG A 26 5.70 17.15 -3.36
N GLN A 27 5.00 17.54 -4.44
CA GLN A 27 3.54 17.48 -4.48
C GLN A 27 3.04 16.04 -4.45
N LEU A 28 3.71 15.12 -5.15
CA LEU A 28 3.40 13.70 -5.14
C LEU A 28 3.57 13.09 -3.74
N GLU A 29 4.65 13.40 -3.03
CA GLU A 29 4.90 12.95 -1.66
C GLU A 29 3.87 13.51 -0.66
N MET A 30 3.54 14.80 -0.81
CA MET A 30 2.48 15.44 -0.02
C MET A 30 1.13 14.76 -0.26
N PHE A 31 0.77 14.53 -1.53
CA PHE A 31 -0.46 13.84 -1.88
C PHE A 31 -0.49 12.41 -1.33
N LYS A 32 0.61 11.64 -1.47
CA LYS A 32 0.76 10.29 -0.90
C LYS A 32 0.47 10.28 0.60
N SER A 33 1.07 11.22 1.32
CA SER A 33 0.91 11.34 2.78
C SER A 33 -0.54 11.68 3.14
N SER A 34 -1.15 12.61 2.39
CA SER A 34 -2.54 13.03 2.58
C SER A 34 -3.53 11.88 2.33
N ILE A 35 -3.45 11.20 1.18
CA ILE A 35 -4.37 10.11 0.83
C ILE A 35 -4.25 8.94 1.80
N THR A 36 -3.02 8.60 2.23
CA THR A 36 -2.78 7.56 3.24
C THR A 36 -3.53 7.86 4.54
N GLU A 37 -3.45 9.09 5.02
CA GLU A 37 -4.10 9.50 6.27
C GLU A 37 -5.63 9.56 6.15
N VAL A 38 -6.15 10.07 5.02
CA VAL A 38 -7.60 10.10 4.76
C VAL A 38 -8.17 8.68 4.73
N LEU A 39 -7.53 7.76 3.99
CA LEU A 39 -7.94 6.36 3.91
C LEU A 39 -7.90 5.69 5.29
N ARG A 40 -6.80 5.86 6.03
CA ARG A 40 -6.62 5.29 7.37
C ARG A 40 -7.74 5.69 8.33
N ARG A 41 -8.11 6.97 8.33
CA ARG A 41 -9.23 7.48 9.15
C ARG A 41 -10.57 6.93 8.68
N ARG A 42 -10.80 6.97 7.37
CA ARG A 42 -12.08 6.57 6.76
C ARG A 42 -12.38 5.08 6.97
N TYR A 43 -11.36 4.23 6.96
CA TYR A 43 -11.53 2.76 7.01
C TYR A 43 -11.52 2.17 8.41
N ARG A 44 -11.14 2.95 9.44
CA ARG A 44 -10.97 2.49 10.83
C ARG A 44 -12.10 1.58 11.32
N ASP A 45 -13.35 2.00 11.14
CA ASP A 45 -14.53 1.30 11.65
C ASP A 45 -15.21 0.41 10.58
N HIS A 46 -14.56 0.28 9.41
CA HIS A 46 -15.05 -0.44 8.25
C HIS A 46 -14.00 -1.40 7.71
N TRP A 47 -13.11 -1.91 8.57
CA TRP A 47 -12.07 -2.88 8.20
C TRP A 47 -12.32 -4.20 8.93
N PHE A 48 -12.61 -5.27 8.18
CA PHE A 48 -13.00 -6.56 8.74
C PHE A 48 -12.12 -7.69 8.18
N PRO A 49 -10.95 -7.98 8.77
CA PRO A 49 -10.03 -9.01 8.27
C PRO A 49 -10.67 -10.39 8.10
N ASP A 50 -11.53 -10.79 9.05
CA ASP A 50 -12.22 -12.09 9.00
C ASP A 50 -13.30 -12.18 7.91
N LYS A 51 -13.73 -11.04 7.37
CA LYS A 51 -14.74 -10.92 6.30
C LYS A 51 -14.32 -9.82 5.32
N PRO A 52 -13.30 -10.04 4.47
CA PRO A 52 -12.70 -8.98 3.65
C PRO A 52 -13.72 -8.21 2.80
N ASN A 53 -14.68 -8.94 2.22
CA ASN A 53 -15.74 -8.37 1.38
C ASN A 53 -16.71 -7.46 2.15
N ARG A 54 -16.81 -7.58 3.47
CA ARG A 54 -17.68 -6.72 4.29
C ARG A 54 -17.17 -5.28 4.22
N GLY A 55 -18.00 -4.38 3.71
CA GLY A 55 -17.63 -2.96 3.57
C GLY A 55 -16.73 -2.64 2.38
N SER A 56 -16.44 -3.60 1.48
CA SER A 56 -15.61 -3.36 0.29
C SER A 56 -16.14 -2.20 -0.56
N GLY A 57 -17.45 -2.16 -0.84
CA GLY A 57 -18.07 -1.04 -1.56
C GLY A 57 -17.94 0.33 -0.86
N TYR A 58 -17.84 0.37 0.47
CA TYR A 58 -17.59 1.61 1.23
C TYR A 58 -16.13 2.06 1.14
N ARG A 59 -15.19 1.11 0.97
CA ARG A 59 -13.74 1.35 0.81
C ARG A 59 -13.31 1.45 -0.67
N CYS A 60 -14.25 1.25 -1.59
CA CYS A 60 -13.97 1.38 -3.01
C CYS A 60 -13.69 2.85 -3.36
N LEU A 61 -12.62 3.10 -4.10
CA LEU A 61 -12.35 4.39 -4.72
C LEU A 61 -12.83 4.35 -6.17
N ARG A 62 -13.64 5.32 -6.58
CA ARG A 62 -14.22 5.33 -7.93
C ARG A 62 -14.17 6.69 -8.60
N ILE A 63 -13.56 6.72 -9.78
CA ILE A 63 -13.61 7.83 -10.74
C ILE A 63 -14.42 7.35 -11.93
N ASN A 64 -15.56 8.01 -12.21
CA ASN A 64 -16.37 7.83 -13.42
C ASN A 64 -17.24 9.08 -13.58
N GLY A 65 -16.83 9.98 -14.48
CA GLY A 65 -17.45 11.30 -14.72
C GLY A 65 -17.39 12.28 -13.54
N LYS A 66 -17.09 11.79 -12.33
CA LYS A 66 -16.90 12.54 -11.09
C LYS A 66 -15.71 11.97 -10.34
N MET A 67 -14.96 12.86 -9.69
CA MET A 67 -13.84 12.49 -8.84
C MET A 67 -14.34 11.84 -7.55
N ASP A 68 -13.63 10.80 -7.10
CA ASP A 68 -13.87 10.18 -5.81
C ASP A 68 -13.69 11.21 -4.67
N PRO A 69 -14.62 11.33 -3.71
CA PRO A 69 -14.53 12.33 -2.66
C PRO A 69 -13.33 12.15 -1.72
N VAL A 70 -12.84 10.91 -1.53
CA VAL A 70 -11.63 10.64 -0.74
C VAL A 70 -10.39 11.14 -1.47
N ILE A 71 -10.30 10.89 -2.78
CA ILE A 71 -9.21 11.40 -3.63
C ILE A 71 -9.25 12.94 -3.69
N ALA A 72 -10.44 13.52 -3.91
CA ALA A 72 -10.64 14.96 -3.95
C ALA A 72 -10.24 15.62 -2.62
N GLN A 73 -10.64 15.05 -1.49
CA GLN A 73 -10.25 15.56 -0.17
C GLN A 73 -8.74 15.50 0.04
N ALA A 74 -8.10 14.39 -0.33
CA ALA A 74 -6.66 14.23 -0.20
C ALA A 74 -5.89 15.26 -1.04
N GLY A 75 -6.36 15.52 -2.26
CA GLY A 75 -5.87 16.59 -3.14
C GLY A 75 -6.03 17.98 -2.53
N ALA A 76 -7.23 18.30 -2.05
CA ALA A 76 -7.53 19.60 -1.47
C ALA A 76 -6.62 19.93 -0.27
N ASN A 77 -6.33 18.94 0.58
CA ASN A 77 -5.42 19.10 1.73
C ASN A 77 -4.00 19.55 1.33
N VAL A 78 -3.59 19.30 0.08
CA VAL A 78 -2.24 19.61 -0.44
C VAL A 78 -2.28 20.66 -1.54
N GLY A 79 -3.41 21.37 -1.70
CA GLY A 79 -3.56 22.45 -2.66
C GLY A 79 -3.80 22.00 -4.10
N LEU A 80 -4.16 20.74 -4.35
CA LEU A 80 -4.53 20.25 -5.68
C LEU A 80 -6.03 20.39 -5.90
N LEU A 81 -6.41 21.12 -6.95
CA LEU A 81 -7.82 21.30 -7.31
C LEU A 81 -8.41 19.98 -7.83
N PRO A 82 -9.67 19.65 -7.49
CA PRO A 82 -10.33 18.45 -8.00
C PRO A 82 -10.38 18.38 -9.54
N THR A 83 -10.50 19.53 -10.21
CA THR A 83 -10.48 19.62 -11.68
C THR A 83 -9.13 19.23 -12.27
N VAL A 84 -8.03 19.65 -11.62
CA VAL A 84 -6.67 19.25 -12.01
C VAL A 84 -6.52 17.75 -11.82
N LEU A 85 -6.89 17.20 -10.65
CA LEU A 85 -6.81 15.76 -10.41
C LEU A 85 -7.64 14.95 -11.41
N HIS A 86 -8.82 15.43 -11.79
CA HIS A 86 -9.67 14.76 -12.77
C HIS A 86 -9.03 14.67 -14.16
N ASN A 87 -8.18 15.63 -14.52
CA ASN A 87 -7.43 15.60 -15.78
C ASN A 87 -6.16 14.72 -15.69
N LEU A 88 -5.69 14.41 -14.49
CA LEU A 88 -4.47 13.63 -14.27
C LEU A 88 -4.73 12.14 -14.03
N PHE A 89 -5.89 11.78 -13.51
CA PHE A 89 -6.29 10.38 -13.35
C PHE A 89 -6.99 9.86 -14.60
N PRO A 90 -7.00 8.51 -14.82
CA PRO A 90 -7.89 7.90 -15.80
C PRO A 90 -9.35 8.35 -15.59
N SER A 91 -10.06 8.59 -16.69
CA SER A 91 -11.48 8.97 -16.67
C SER A 91 -12.37 7.95 -15.95
N GLU A 92 -11.96 6.68 -16.02
CA GLU A 92 -12.63 5.55 -15.41
C GLU A 92 -11.63 4.71 -14.62
N LEU A 93 -11.69 4.81 -13.30
CA LEU A 93 -10.89 4.02 -12.37
C LEU A 93 -11.80 3.49 -11.27
N THR A 94 -11.70 2.20 -10.99
CA THR A 94 -12.31 1.59 -9.81
C THR A 94 -11.23 0.82 -9.06
N MET A 95 -11.09 1.05 -7.76
CA MET A 95 -10.11 0.36 -6.93
C MET A 95 -10.78 -0.16 -5.66
N TRP A 96 -10.48 -1.40 -5.31
CA TRP A 96 -10.91 -2.05 -4.09
C TRP A 96 -9.70 -2.19 -3.15
N ILE A 97 -9.86 -1.71 -1.93
CA ILE A 97 -8.82 -1.74 -0.89
C ILE A 97 -9.38 -2.56 0.25
N ASP A 98 -9.14 -3.86 0.20
CA ASP A 98 -9.76 -4.85 1.07
C ASP A 98 -8.69 -5.54 1.94
N PRO A 99 -9.06 -6.12 3.09
CA PRO A 99 -8.13 -6.93 3.85
C PRO A 99 -7.45 -7.99 2.98
N SER A 100 -6.12 -8.01 3.02
CA SER A 100 -5.28 -8.94 2.25
C SER A 100 -5.26 -8.75 0.74
N GLU A 101 -6.02 -7.82 0.15
CA GLU A 101 -6.04 -7.61 -1.30
C GLU A 101 -6.26 -6.14 -1.67
N VAL A 102 -5.49 -5.65 -2.66
CA VAL A 102 -5.81 -4.42 -3.39
C VAL A 102 -5.89 -4.76 -4.85
N SER A 103 -7.02 -4.45 -5.47
CA SER A 103 -7.25 -4.68 -6.89
C SER A 103 -7.86 -3.45 -7.54
N TYR A 104 -7.70 -3.32 -8.85
CA TYR A 104 -8.20 -2.18 -9.60
C TYR A 104 -8.67 -2.58 -10.99
N ARG A 105 -9.44 -1.70 -11.61
CA ARG A 105 -9.87 -1.74 -13.01
C ARG A 105 -9.80 -0.33 -13.59
N ILE A 106 -9.26 -0.21 -14.80
CA ILE A 106 -9.31 1.02 -15.60
C ILE A 106 -10.24 0.78 -16.79
N GLY A 107 -11.15 1.71 -17.05
CA GLY A 107 -12.22 1.55 -18.04
C GLY A 107 -13.41 0.71 -17.54
N GLU A 108 -14.59 0.96 -18.10
CA GLU A 108 -15.80 0.15 -17.82
C GLU A 108 -15.64 -1.33 -18.21
N ASN A 109 -14.93 -1.60 -19.31
CA ASN A 109 -14.69 -2.93 -19.86
C ASN A 109 -13.30 -3.50 -19.53
N GLY A 110 -12.53 -2.84 -18.67
CA GLY A 110 -11.18 -3.28 -18.32
C GLY A 110 -11.15 -4.57 -17.51
N SER A 111 -10.01 -5.27 -17.58
CA SER A 111 -9.72 -6.41 -16.70
C SER A 111 -9.47 -5.95 -15.27
N ILE A 112 -9.77 -6.82 -14.30
CA ILE A 112 -9.37 -6.59 -12.91
C ILE A 112 -7.91 -7.02 -12.75
N CYS A 113 -7.08 -6.12 -12.26
CA CYS A 113 -5.68 -6.35 -11.94
C CYS A 113 -5.49 -6.35 -10.42
N VAL A 114 -4.72 -7.30 -9.90
CA VAL A 114 -4.34 -7.37 -8.48
C VAL A 114 -3.03 -6.59 -8.30
N LEU A 115 -3.08 -5.56 -7.46
CA LEU A 115 -1.94 -4.71 -7.11
C LEU A 115 -1.21 -5.23 -5.87
N TYR A 116 -1.95 -5.76 -4.91
CA TYR A 116 -1.42 -6.35 -3.69
C TYR A 116 -2.26 -7.56 -3.34
N GLU A 117 -1.60 -8.64 -2.95
CA GLU A 117 -2.23 -9.81 -2.35
C GLU A 117 -1.31 -10.31 -1.24
N ARG A 118 -1.87 -10.52 -0.05
CA ARG A 118 -1.14 -11.17 1.03
C ARG A 118 -1.12 -12.67 0.75
N THR A 119 0.04 -13.19 0.35
CA THR A 119 0.33 -14.62 0.44
C THR A 119 0.50 -14.97 1.94
N GLU A 120 -0.06 -16.10 2.39
CA GLU A 120 -0.18 -16.64 3.77
C GLU A 120 0.88 -16.18 4.82
N PRO A 121 0.52 -16.14 6.12
CA PRO A 121 1.36 -15.54 7.16
C PRO A 121 2.64 -16.35 7.39
N ASP A 122 3.74 -15.63 7.58
CA ASP A 122 4.96 -16.18 8.17
C ASP A 122 4.61 -16.79 9.55
N PRO A 123 4.98 -18.04 9.85
CA PRO A 123 4.60 -18.73 11.10
C PRO A 123 5.09 -18.07 12.40
N ASP A 124 5.86 -16.99 12.36
CA ASP A 124 6.43 -16.33 13.55
C ASP A 124 5.43 -15.52 14.40
N GLU A 125 4.20 -15.27 13.94
CA GLU A 125 3.17 -14.57 14.74
C GLU A 125 2.33 -15.51 15.62
N MET A 126 2.72 -16.79 15.75
CA MET A 126 2.03 -17.80 16.56
C MET A 126 2.90 -18.31 17.73
N THR A 127 3.62 -17.42 18.41
CA THR A 127 4.19 -17.73 19.73
C THR A 127 3.30 -17.16 20.83
N PRO A 128 2.52 -17.99 21.56
CA PRO A 128 1.89 -17.53 22.78
C PRO A 128 3.01 -17.23 23.79
N ARG A 129 3.15 -15.96 24.17
CA ARG A 129 3.98 -15.57 25.32
C ARG A 129 3.56 -16.44 26.52
N PRO A 130 4.47 -17.18 27.18
CA PRO A 130 4.11 -17.86 28.40
C PRO A 130 3.77 -16.82 29.46
N SER A 131 2.53 -16.82 29.93
CA SER A 131 2.09 -16.08 31.09
C SER A 131 2.87 -16.58 32.32
N SER A 132 3.87 -15.82 32.76
CA SER A 132 4.54 -16.08 34.04
C SER A 132 3.58 -15.73 35.17
N SER A 133 2.88 -16.75 35.69
CA SER A 133 2.18 -16.67 36.97
C SER A 133 3.20 -16.66 38.10
N SER A 134 3.55 -15.50 38.64
CA SER A 134 4.34 -15.42 39.87
C SER A 134 3.44 -15.47 41.09
N SER A 135 3.18 -16.68 41.58
CA SER A 135 2.73 -16.93 42.95
C SER A 135 3.93 -16.91 43.89
N SER A 136 3.79 -16.11 44.94
CA SER A 136 4.70 -15.87 46.06
C SER A 136 5.00 -17.11 46.90
N SER A 137 6.28 -17.31 47.26
CA SER A 137 6.67 -17.99 48.51
C SER A 137 8.12 -17.66 48.90
N SER A 138 8.27 -17.19 50.12
CA SER A 138 9.48 -16.80 50.85
C SER A 138 10.22 -17.99 51.47
N SER A 139 11.56 -18.00 51.45
CA SER A 139 12.41 -18.26 52.64
C SER A 139 13.92 -18.24 52.33
N THR A 140 14.64 -17.60 53.25
CA THR A 140 16.09 -17.38 53.48
C THR A 140 16.98 -18.63 53.53
N TYR A 141 18.23 -18.53 53.03
CA TYR A 141 19.47 -18.67 53.82
C TYR A 141 20.72 -18.19 53.03
N SER A 142 21.78 -17.83 53.76
CA SER A 142 23.02 -17.16 53.33
C SER A 142 24.19 -18.13 53.14
N SER A 143 25.15 -17.84 52.24
CA SER A 143 26.61 -17.82 52.51
C SER A 143 27.52 -17.72 51.26
N SER A 144 28.29 -16.63 51.21
CA SER A 144 29.72 -16.45 50.86
C SER A 144 30.41 -17.01 49.58
N SER A 145 31.27 -16.11 49.06
CA SER A 145 32.61 -16.27 48.43
C SER A 145 32.78 -16.32 46.89
N SER A 146 33.25 -15.18 46.36
CA SER A 146 34.40 -14.96 45.45
C SER A 146 34.60 -15.86 44.22
N SER A 147 34.64 -15.25 43.02
CA SER A 147 35.87 -14.99 42.25
C SER A 147 35.56 -14.52 40.82
N SER A 148 36.41 -13.62 40.34
CA SER A 148 36.37 -12.98 39.01
C SER A 148 36.69 -13.95 37.89
N SER A 149 36.07 -13.79 36.71
CA SER A 149 36.68 -14.12 35.42
C SER A 149 36.03 -13.38 34.26
N ILE A 150 36.89 -12.66 33.53
CA ILE A 150 36.68 -12.03 32.24
C ILE A 150 36.60 -13.11 31.13
N SER A 151 35.70 -12.96 30.17
CA SER A 151 35.77 -13.67 28.88
C SER A 151 34.98 -12.91 27.82
N SER A 152 35.70 -12.15 27.00
CA SER A 152 35.29 -11.69 25.68
C SER A 152 35.43 -12.82 24.66
N MET A 153 34.43 -13.02 23.79
CA MET A 153 34.65 -13.57 22.45
C MET A 153 33.48 -13.31 21.51
N SER A 154 33.89 -13.03 20.29
CA SER A 154 33.22 -12.48 19.12
C SER A 154 32.60 -13.55 18.21
N SER A 155 31.87 -13.04 17.21
CA SER A 155 31.86 -13.46 15.77
C SER A 155 30.53 -14.04 15.27
N GLY A 156 30.10 -13.56 14.09
CA GLY A 156 29.21 -14.33 13.21
C GLY A 156 28.22 -13.54 12.36
N LEU A 157 28.69 -12.58 11.55
CA LEU A 157 27.97 -12.16 10.35
C LEU A 157 28.12 -13.28 9.29
N SER A 158 27.02 -13.78 8.74
CA SER A 158 27.02 -14.46 7.44
C SER A 158 25.70 -14.21 6.74
N SER A 159 25.76 -13.32 5.77
CA SER A 159 24.73 -13.01 4.79
C SER A 159 24.61 -14.17 3.81
N SER A 160 23.40 -14.67 3.57
CA SER A 160 23.08 -15.46 2.38
C SER A 160 21.99 -14.73 1.60
N PRO A 161 22.13 -14.53 0.28
CA PRO A 161 21.11 -13.87 -0.53
C PRO A 161 20.06 -14.91 -0.90
N THR A 162 18.86 -14.82 -0.32
CA THR A 162 17.73 -15.62 -0.79
C THR A 162 17.10 -14.89 -1.97
N SER A 163 17.18 -15.51 -3.15
CA SER A 163 16.56 -15.07 -4.39
C SER A 163 15.04 -14.91 -4.21
N ILE A 164 14.60 -13.69 -3.92
CA ILE A 164 13.21 -13.28 -3.98
C ILE A 164 13.10 -12.35 -5.18
N GLY A 165 12.26 -12.69 -6.16
CA GLY A 165 11.82 -11.72 -7.17
C GLY A 165 12.06 -12.15 -8.61
N ILE A 166 11.22 -13.05 -9.13
CA ILE A 166 11.01 -13.11 -10.58
C ILE A 166 9.51 -13.02 -10.91
N SER A 167 8.65 -13.74 -10.19
CA SER A 167 7.21 -13.78 -10.49
C SER A 167 6.45 -12.48 -10.17
N GLN A 168 6.67 -11.89 -8.99
CA GLN A 168 5.93 -10.69 -8.57
C GLN A 168 6.38 -9.42 -9.33
N GLN A 169 7.66 -9.33 -9.69
CA GLN A 169 8.19 -8.23 -10.49
C GLN A 169 7.72 -8.31 -11.95
N GLN A 170 7.63 -9.51 -12.53
CA GLN A 170 7.11 -9.70 -13.88
C GLN A 170 5.62 -9.35 -14.00
N GLN A 171 4.79 -9.65 -12.99
CA GLN A 171 3.38 -9.25 -13.02
C GLN A 171 3.20 -7.72 -12.89
N TYR A 172 3.99 -7.07 -12.02
CA TYR A 172 4.01 -5.62 -11.91
C TYR A 172 4.50 -4.96 -13.21
N GLU A 173 5.58 -5.47 -13.83
CA GLU A 173 6.11 -4.96 -15.10
C GLU A 173 5.14 -5.20 -16.26
N SER A 174 4.48 -6.36 -16.32
CA SER A 174 3.48 -6.66 -17.35
C SER A 174 2.24 -5.75 -17.25
N CYS A 175 1.78 -5.45 -16.04
CA CYS A 175 0.70 -4.49 -15.83
C CYS A 175 1.16 -3.07 -16.16
N LYS A 176 2.40 -2.71 -15.80
CA LYS A 176 2.99 -1.39 -16.12
C LYS A 176 3.11 -1.18 -17.62
N ASP A 177 3.56 -2.17 -18.38
CA ASP A 177 3.66 -2.09 -19.84
C ASP A 177 2.29 -1.99 -20.49
N SER A 178 1.29 -2.70 -19.96
CA SER A 178 -0.10 -2.58 -20.41
C SER A 178 -0.66 -1.17 -20.15
N LEU A 179 -0.39 -0.60 -18.97
CA LEU A 179 -0.79 0.78 -18.63
C LEU A 179 -0.10 1.83 -19.50
N ILE A 180 1.19 1.63 -19.81
CA ILE A 180 1.93 2.53 -20.72
C ILE A 180 1.35 2.44 -22.13
N PHE A 181 1.01 1.24 -22.60
CA PHE A 181 0.48 1.02 -23.94
C PHE A 181 -0.93 1.62 -24.11
N GLU A 182 -1.83 1.40 -23.14
CA GLU A 182 -3.15 2.03 -23.13
C GLU A 182 -3.06 3.56 -23.03
N HIS A 183 -2.13 4.08 -22.23
CA HIS A 183 -1.92 5.52 -22.08
C HIS A 183 -1.30 6.16 -23.34
N ALA A 184 -0.40 5.46 -24.03
CA ALA A 184 0.15 5.90 -25.31
C ALA A 184 -0.94 5.98 -26.39
N GLN A 185 -1.81 4.96 -26.48
CA GLN A 185 -2.96 5.00 -27.39
C GLN A 185 -3.94 6.12 -27.06
N PHE A 186 -4.16 6.41 -25.78
CA PHE A 186 -5.03 7.51 -25.35
C PHE A 186 -4.46 8.89 -25.74
N ASN A 187 -3.16 9.10 -25.57
CA ASN A 187 -2.50 10.36 -25.95
C ASN A 187 -2.46 10.57 -27.47
N GLU A 188 -2.30 9.52 -28.27
CA GLU A 188 -2.37 9.63 -29.74
C GLU A 188 -3.79 9.98 -30.22
N GLN A 189 -4.84 9.45 -29.58
CA GLN A 189 -6.22 9.78 -29.92
C GLN A 189 -6.57 11.26 -29.61
N ILE A 190 -6.03 11.82 -28.53
CA ILE A 190 -6.20 13.25 -28.23
C ILE A 190 -5.38 14.12 -29.19
N ALA A 191 -4.14 13.75 -29.51
CA ALA A 191 -3.32 14.49 -30.48
C ALA A 191 -3.95 14.53 -31.89
N ALA A 192 -4.61 13.45 -32.30
CA ALA A 192 -5.35 13.37 -33.57
C ALA A 192 -6.61 14.26 -33.58
N PHE A 193 -7.31 14.38 -32.46
CA PHE A 193 -8.52 15.20 -32.35
C PHE A 193 -8.22 16.71 -32.28
N VAL A 194 -7.09 17.10 -31.70
CA VAL A 194 -6.67 18.53 -31.60
C VAL A 194 -6.02 19.03 -32.91
N SER A 195 -5.61 18.12 -33.80
CA SER A 195 -4.98 18.45 -35.09
C SER A 195 -5.95 18.42 -36.30
N SER A 196 -7.26 18.31 -36.06
CA SER A 196 -8.32 18.26 -37.08
C SER A 196 -9.22 19.51 -37.05
#